data_AF-A0A7J6DSW2-F1
#
_entry.id   AF-A0A7J6DSW2-F1
#
_cell.length_a   1.000
_cell.length_b   1.000
_cell.length_c   1.000
_cell.angle_alpha   90.00
_cell.angle_beta   90.00
_cell.angle_gamma   90.00
#
_symmetry.space_group_name_H-M   'P 1'
#
loop_
_entity.id
_entity.type
_entity.pdbx_description
1 polymer ?
#
loop_
_entity_poly.entity_id
_entity_poly.type
_entity_poly.pdbx_seq_one_letter_code
_entity_poly.pdbx_strand_id
1 'polypeptide(L)'
;MTFDDPLQHDRAGPVMICDFSCEVSSEGEVLIRGATTTGEKTVYEYSQMFKMQAQNLCPPGQFSISFKLPGPIDPHQFSDKFGIDGILEGIVLKESWQIK
;
A
#
# COMPACT_ATOMS: atom_id res chain seq x y z
N MET A 1 -15.62 47.22 10.65
CA MET A 1 -14.26 46.69 10.44
C MET A 1 -14.43 45.32 9.83
N THR A 2 -14.49 45.28 8.50
CA THR A 2 -14.40 44.04 7.72
C THR A 2 -12.94 43.59 7.77
N PHE A 3 -12.72 42.36 8.20
CA PHE A 3 -11.48 41.65 7.96
C PHE A 3 -11.75 40.68 6.82
N ASP A 4 -11.34 41.06 5.62
CA ASP A 4 -11.00 40.09 4.59
C ASP A 4 -9.53 39.68 4.85
N ASP A 5 -9.29 38.39 5.07
CA ASP A 5 -8.02 37.75 4.67
C ASP A 5 -8.25 36.23 4.51
N PRO A 6 -7.55 35.57 3.58
CA PRO A 6 -8.12 34.80 2.49
C PRO A 6 -7.58 33.36 2.61
N LEU A 7 -7.70 32.55 1.58
CA LEU A 7 -7.04 31.23 1.53
C LEU A 7 -7.65 30.20 2.50
N GLN A 8 -8.91 29.92 2.22
CA GLN A 8 -9.37 28.58 1.93
C GLN A 8 -8.33 27.83 1.05
N HIS A 9 -7.27 27.30 1.65
CA HIS A 9 -6.31 26.45 0.94
C HIS A 9 -5.93 25.25 1.80
N ASP A 10 -6.27 24.10 1.23
CA ASP A 10 -5.89 22.75 1.61
C ASP A 10 -6.59 22.13 2.82
N ARG A 11 -7.78 21.58 2.56
CA ARG A 11 -8.21 20.34 3.23
C ARG A 11 -7.27 19.21 2.80
N ALA A 12 -6.01 19.25 3.23
CA ALA A 12 -5.29 18.03 3.50
C ALA A 12 -5.73 17.57 4.90
N GLY A 13 -6.93 16.98 4.99
CA GLY A 13 -7.16 15.97 6.02
C GLY A 13 -6.05 14.91 5.89
N PRO A 14 -5.79 14.06 6.91
CA PRO A 14 -4.74 13.05 6.79
C PRO A 14 -4.99 12.28 5.51
N VAL A 15 -4.13 12.48 4.51
CA VAL A 15 -4.23 11.84 3.21
C VAL A 15 -3.71 10.43 3.44
N MET A 16 -4.50 9.63 4.16
CA MET A 16 -4.46 8.18 4.09
C MET A 16 -5.03 7.81 2.73
N ILE A 17 -4.30 8.15 1.66
CA ILE A 17 -4.50 7.46 0.40
C ILE A 17 -3.84 6.11 0.61
N CYS A 18 -4.66 5.13 1.00
CA CYS A 18 -4.34 3.73 0.80
C CYS A 18 -4.23 3.48 -0.71
N ASP A 19 -3.10 3.87 -1.31
CA ASP A 19 -2.71 3.47 -2.67
C ASP A 19 -2.23 2.01 -2.72
N PHE A 20 -2.38 1.29 -1.60
CA PHE A 20 -2.03 -0.10 -1.49
C PHE A 20 -3.10 -1.00 -2.11
N SER A 21 -2.70 -1.87 -3.03
CA SER A 21 -3.54 -2.94 -3.55
C SER A 21 -2.75 -4.24 -3.70
N CYS A 22 -3.44 -5.37 -3.52
CA CYS A 22 -2.93 -6.70 -3.79
C CYS A 22 -3.98 -7.44 -4.60
N GLU A 23 -3.67 -7.72 -5.87
CA GLU A 23 -4.54 -8.40 -6.80
C GLU A 23 -3.97 -9.79 -7.09
N VAL A 24 -4.84 -10.78 -7.16
CA VAL A 24 -4.46 -12.15 -7.54
C VAL A 24 -5.38 -12.68 -8.62
N SER A 25 -4.80 -13.19 -9.71
CA SER A 25 -5.55 -13.82 -10.79
C SER A 25 -5.69 -15.33 -10.58
N SER A 26 -6.68 -15.95 -11.24
CA SER A 26 -6.86 -17.42 -11.23
C SER A 26 -5.65 -18.19 -11.76
N GLU A 27 -4.84 -17.55 -12.62
CA GLU A 27 -3.60 -18.11 -13.15
C GLU A 27 -2.40 -18.02 -12.18
N GLY A 28 -2.65 -17.53 -10.96
CA GLY A 28 -1.66 -17.39 -9.90
C GLY A 28 -0.72 -16.20 -10.07
N GLU A 29 -1.04 -15.23 -10.93
CA GLU A 29 -0.31 -13.96 -10.98
C GLU A 29 -0.72 -13.09 -9.81
N VAL A 30 0.26 -12.64 -9.03
CA VAL A 30 0.10 -11.71 -7.91
C VAL A 30 0.68 -10.36 -8.31
N LEU A 31 -0.09 -9.30 -8.12
CA LEU A 31 0.32 -7.92 -8.36
C LEU A 31 0.08 -7.09 -7.10
N ILE A 32 1.17 -6.58 -6.53
CA ILE A 32 1.15 -5.70 -5.36
C ILE A 32 1.53 -4.29 -5.80
N ARG A 33 0.71 -3.31 -5.46
CA ARG A 33 0.95 -1.89 -5.72
C ARG A 33 0.85 -1.10 -4.43
N GLY A 34 1.56 0.01 -4.37
CA GLY A 34 1.52 0.90 -3.23
C GLY A 34 2.33 2.16 -3.47
N ALA A 35 2.28 3.06 -2.50
CA ALA A 35 3.16 4.21 -2.43
C ALA A 35 3.83 4.25 -1.06
N THR A 36 5.14 4.50 -1.04
CA THR A 36 5.87 4.81 0.20
C THR A 36 5.93 6.32 0.36
N THR A 37 5.59 6.81 1.55
CA THR A 37 5.74 8.23 1.93
C THR A 37 7.03 8.49 2.70
N THR A 38 7.59 7.43 3.28
CA THR A 38 8.86 7.45 4.03
C THR A 38 10.02 7.04 3.15
N GLY A 39 11.17 7.68 3.33
CA GLY A 39 12.39 7.43 2.55
C GLY A 39 13.22 8.71 2.40
N GLU A 40 12.56 9.86 2.57
CA GLU A 40 13.18 11.16 2.67
C GLU A 40 13.85 11.40 4.04
N LYS A 41 14.75 12.37 4.08
CA LYS A 41 15.46 12.79 5.30
C LYS A 41 14.51 13.34 6.37
N THR A 42 13.39 13.91 5.92
CA THR A 42 12.40 14.58 6.75
C THR A 42 11.01 14.19 6.27
N VAL A 43 10.12 13.82 7.18
CA VAL A 43 8.71 13.52 6.90
C VAL A 43 7.84 14.55 7.61
N TYR A 44 6.81 15.05 6.92
CA TYR A 44 5.81 15.95 7.49
C TYR A 44 4.50 15.19 7.70
N GLU A 45 4.09 15.04 8.95
CA GLU A 45 2.83 14.37 9.30
C GLU A 45 2.22 15.07 10.51
N TYR A 46 0.89 15.20 10.57
CA TYR A 46 0.18 15.87 11.67
C TYR A 46 0.72 17.27 12.04
N SER A 47 1.14 18.05 11.02
CA SER A 47 1.78 19.37 11.19
C SER A 47 3.08 19.35 12.00
N GLN A 48 3.71 18.17 12.13
CA GLN A 48 5.00 17.98 12.77
C GLN A 48 6.04 17.54 11.75
N MET A 49 7.30 17.88 12.04
CA MET A 49 8.44 17.55 11.20
C MET A 49 9.27 16.46 11.90
N PHE A 50 9.36 15.28 11.28
CA PHE A 50 10.09 14.14 11.80
C PHE A 50 11.38 13.94 11.01
N LYS A 51 12.52 13.83 11.72
CA LYS A 51 13.80 13.50 11.10
C LYS A 51 14.02 11.99 11.14
N MET A 52 14.18 11.38 9.97
CA MET A 52 14.42 9.95 9.87
C MET A 52 15.81 9.59 10.40
N GLN A 53 15.88 8.60 11.30
CA GLN A 53 17.14 8.09 11.84
C GLN A 53 17.73 6.98 10.96
N ALA A 54 16.87 6.14 10.36
CA ALA A 54 17.29 5.16 9.38
C ALA A 54 17.71 5.88 8.09
N GLN A 55 18.89 5.54 7.57
CA GLN A 55 19.42 6.04 6.30
C GLN A 55 19.50 4.88 5.30
N ASN A 56 19.35 5.17 4.00
CA ASN A 56 19.31 4.20 2.88
C ASN A 56 17.99 3.43 2.69
N LEU A 57 16.85 4.02 3.08
CA LEU A 57 15.56 3.52 2.63
C LEU A 57 15.34 3.90 1.15
N CYS A 58 14.53 3.12 0.44
CA CYS A 58 14.09 3.49 -0.90
C CYS A 58 13.43 4.87 -0.86
N PRO A 59 13.62 5.71 -1.90
CA PRO A 59 12.96 7.00 -1.96
C PRO A 59 11.43 6.83 -1.90
N PRO A 60 10.69 7.83 -1.40
CA PRO A 60 9.24 7.83 -1.49
C PRO A 60 8.79 7.71 -2.94
N GLY A 61 7.65 7.05 -3.16
CA GLY A 61 7.07 6.93 -4.48
C GLY A 61 6.27 5.66 -4.67
N GLN A 62 5.72 5.52 -5.87
CA GLN A 62 4.97 4.35 -6.26
C GLN A 62 5.89 3.15 -6.43
N PHE A 63 5.44 2.00 -5.96
CA PHE A 63 6.07 0.72 -6.21
C PHE A 63 5.06 -0.28 -6.78
N SER A 64 5.59 -1.24 -7.52
CA SER A 64 4.85 -2.39 -8.02
C SER A 64 5.74 -3.63 -7.91
N ILE A 65 5.18 -4.72 -7.42
CA ILE A 65 5.84 -6.03 -7.35
C ILE A 65 4.90 -7.03 -8.01
N SER A 66 5.44 -7.87 -8.90
CA SER A 66 4.70 -8.98 -9.49
C SER A 66 5.48 -10.28 -9.39
N PHE A 67 4.76 -11.35 -9.13
CA PHE A 67 5.31 -12.71 -9.13
C PHE A 67 4.21 -13.71 -9.46
N LYS A 68 4.61 -14.93 -9.85
CA LYS A 68 3.69 -15.99 -10.23
C LYS A 68 3.80 -17.17 -9.29
N LEU A 69 2.66 -17.62 -8.80
CA LEU A 69 2.51 -18.82 -7.98
C LEU A 69 2.66 -20.09 -8.84
N PRO A 70 3.10 -21.22 -8.26
CA PRO A 70 3.42 -22.44 -9.01
C PRO A 70 2.18 -23.23 -9.54
N GLY A 71 1.06 -22.57 -9.80
CA GLY A 71 -0.12 -23.15 -10.44
C GLY A 71 -1.38 -22.29 -10.28
N PRO A 72 -2.50 -22.74 -10.87
CA PRO A 72 -3.79 -22.09 -10.71
C PRO A 72 -4.23 -22.05 -9.25
N ILE A 73 -4.94 -21.00 -8.90
CA ILE A 73 -5.48 -20.78 -7.56
C ILE A 73 -7.00 -20.58 -7.63
N ASP A 74 -7.67 -20.78 -6.50
CA ASP A 74 -9.07 -20.36 -6.33
C ASP A 74 -9.12 -18.88 -5.88
N PRO A 75 -9.48 -17.93 -6.76
CA PRO A 75 -9.49 -16.52 -6.41
C PRO A 75 -10.58 -16.15 -5.38
N HIS A 76 -11.60 -17.01 -5.19
CA HIS A 76 -12.65 -16.76 -4.20
C HIS A 76 -12.21 -16.96 -2.75
N GLN A 77 -11.03 -17.56 -2.55
CA GLN A 77 -10.48 -17.83 -1.22
C GLN A 77 -9.21 -17.02 -0.94
N PHE A 78 -9.01 -15.94 -1.69
CA PHE A 78 -7.97 -14.97 -1.37
C PHE A 78 -8.35 -14.17 -0.13
N SER A 79 -7.45 -14.13 0.85
CA SER A 79 -7.54 -13.20 1.97
C SER A 79 -6.21 -12.48 2.15
N ASP A 80 -6.25 -11.16 2.13
CA ASP A 80 -5.13 -10.29 2.43
C ASP A 80 -5.30 -9.57 3.76
N LYS A 81 -4.17 -9.35 4.43
CA LYS A 81 -4.08 -8.57 5.65
C LYS A 81 -2.83 -7.72 5.59
N PHE A 82 -3.03 -6.41 5.62
CA PHE A 82 -1.94 -5.46 5.80
C PHE A 82 -1.92 -5.02 7.27
N GLY A 83 -0.92 -5.50 8.00
CA GLY A 83 -0.75 -5.21 9.42
C GLY A 83 -0.25 -3.79 9.67
N ILE A 84 -0.56 -3.26 10.85
CA ILE A 84 -0.02 -1.97 11.33
C ILE A 84 1.51 -2.01 11.56
N ASP A 85 2.09 -3.19 11.57
CA ASP A 85 3.53 -3.47 11.59
C ASP A 85 4.19 -3.35 10.21
N GLY A 86 3.41 -3.04 9.16
CA GLY A 86 3.90 -2.90 7.79
C GLY A 86 4.08 -4.24 7.07
N ILE A 87 3.50 -5.34 7.57
CA ILE A 87 3.59 -6.66 6.97
C ILE A 87 2.33 -6.95 6.14
N LEU A 88 2.52 -7.36 4.89
CA LEU A 88 1.47 -7.91 4.04
C LEU A 88 1.45 -9.44 4.15
N GLU A 89 0.33 -10.00 4.62
CA GLU A 89 0.07 -11.43 4.64
C GLU A 89 -1.04 -11.76 3.63
N GLY A 90 -0.83 -12.76 2.79
CA GLY A 90 -1.83 -13.24 1.82
C GLY A 90 -1.95 -14.75 1.87
N ILE A 91 -3.17 -15.27 2.00
CA ILE A 91 -3.46 -16.70 1.94
C ILE A 91 -4.21 -16.97 0.64
N VAL A 92 -3.74 -17.98 -0.11
CA VAL A 92 -4.35 -18.45 -1.36
C VAL A 92 -4.48 -19.97 -1.28
N LEU A 93 -5.56 -20.49 -1.85
CA LEU A 93 -5.76 -21.93 -1.99
C LEU A 93 -5.46 -22.34 -3.42
N LYS A 94 -4.69 -23.42 -3.56
CA LYS A 94 -4.43 -24.04 -4.84
C LYS A 94 -5.74 -24.55 -5.42
N GLU A 95 -5.97 -24.33 -6.71
CA GLU A 95 -7.10 -24.94 -7.38
C GLU A 95 -6.96 -26.46 -7.27
N SER A 96 -7.92 -27.09 -6.58
CA SER A 96 -7.98 -28.53 -6.45
C SER A 96 -8.60 -29.08 -7.72
N TRP A 97 -7.91 -29.98 -8.42
CA TRP A 97 -8.53 -30.73 -9.50
C TRP A 97 -9.73 -31.50 -8.93
N GLN A 98 -10.95 -31.07 -9.26
CA GLN A 98 -12.16 -31.81 -8.93
C GLN A 98 -12.07 -33.15 -9.67
N ILE A 99 -11.80 -34.23 -8.93
CA ILE A 99 -11.92 -35.58 -9.47
C ILE A 99 -13.42 -35.76 -9.74
N LYS A 100 -13.80 -35.70 -11.02
CA LYS A 100 -15.12 -36.10 -11.51
C LYS A 100 -15.29 -37.61 -11.42
#